data_AF-A0A6C0CBT4-F1
#
_entry.id   AF-A0A6C0CBT4-F1
#
_cell.length_a   1.000
_cell.length_b   1.000
_cell.length_c   1.000
_cell.angle_alpha   90.00
_cell.angle_beta   90.00
_cell.angle_gamma   90.00
#
_symmetry.space_group_name_H-M   'P 1'
#
loop_
_entity.id
_entity.type
_entity.pdbx_description
1 polymer ?
#
loop_
_entity_poly.entity_id
_entity_poly.type
_entity_poly.pdbx_seq_one_letter_code
_entity_poly.pdbx_strand_id
1 'polypeptide(L)'
;MGDTKQVLIHSIKEWIAINSNILLLQKQLKELKDKKKNISSILIKIMESNEIDRVDINNGKLLYKKTKVKAPINKDYLLKMLDDYFKDNQEVDSNHICEFLLENRPIKENSVLVIKQNK
;
A
#
# COMPACT_ATOMS: atom_id res chain seq x y z
N MET A 1 -16.27 -39.56 7.85
CA MET A 1 -15.01 -38.97 8.38
C MET A 1 -13.81 -39.13 7.43
N GLY A 2 -13.78 -40.09 6.51
CA GLY A 2 -12.70 -40.22 5.50
C GLY A 2 -12.67 -39.09 4.48
N ASP A 3 -13.84 -38.65 4.00
CA ASP A 3 -13.94 -37.66 2.92
C ASP A 3 -13.45 -36.27 3.33
N THR A 4 -13.79 -35.82 4.54
CA THR A 4 -13.37 -34.49 5.05
C THR A 4 -11.85 -34.38 5.17
N LYS A 5 -11.18 -35.46 5.61
CA LYS A 5 -9.72 -35.49 5.73
C LYS A 5 -9.05 -35.48 4.36
N GLN A 6 -9.62 -36.18 3.38
CA GLN A 6 -9.09 -36.20 2.01
C GLN A 6 -9.26 -34.85 1.31
N VAL A 7 -10.43 -34.22 1.42
CA VAL A 7 -10.70 -32.88 0.90
C VAL A 7 -9.70 -31.87 1.49
N LEU A 8 -9.49 -31.90 2.82
CA LEU A 8 -8.53 -31.02 3.48
C LEU A 8 -7.10 -31.20 2.91
N ILE A 9 -6.63 -32.43 2.78
CA ILE A 9 -5.28 -32.70 2.24
C ILE A 9 -5.16 -32.21 0.80
N HIS A 10 -6.19 -32.42 -0.03
CA HIS A 10 -6.19 -31.96 -1.41
C HIS A 10 -6.15 -30.42 -1.49
N SER A 11 -7.03 -29.74 -0.74
CA SER A 11 -7.08 -28.27 -0.71
C SER A 11 -5.76 -27.66 -0.21
N ILE A 12 -5.10 -28.26 0.78
CA ILE A 12 -3.79 -27.79 1.25
C ILE A 12 -2.73 -27.92 0.14
N LYS A 13 -2.69 -29.06 -0.57
CA LYS A 13 -1.72 -29.28 -1.65
C LYS A 13 -1.92 -28.30 -2.80
N GLU A 14 -3.17 -28.11 -3.22
CA GLU A 14 -3.52 -27.16 -4.27
C GLU A 14 -3.16 -25.73 -3.85
N TRP A 15 -3.53 -25.34 -2.63
CA TRP A 15 -3.20 -24.02 -2.10
C TRP A 15 -1.69 -23.75 -2.05
N ILE A 16 -0.88 -24.73 -1.62
CA ILE A 16 0.59 -24.62 -1.63
C ILE A 16 1.14 -24.46 -3.05
N ALA A 17 0.61 -25.23 -4.01
CA ALA A 17 1.03 -25.13 -5.41
C ALA A 17 0.70 -23.75 -6.01
N ILE A 18 -0.52 -23.26 -5.78
CA ILE A 18 -0.95 -21.92 -6.21
C ILE A 18 -0.07 -20.84 -5.54
N ASN A 19 0.15 -20.92 -4.23
CA ASN A 19 0.97 -19.95 -3.51
C ASN A 19 2.41 -19.91 -4.05
N SER A 20 3.00 -21.06 -4.37
CA SER A 20 4.35 -21.13 -4.94
C SER A 20 4.44 -20.45 -6.32
N ASN A 21 3.42 -20.67 -7.17
CA ASN A 21 3.32 -19.99 -8.47
C ASN A 21 3.15 -18.47 -8.31
N ILE A 22 2.32 -18.03 -7.36
CA ILE A 22 2.15 -16.61 -7.04
C ILE A 22 3.48 -15.98 -6.64
N LEU A 23 4.23 -16.62 -5.75
CA LEU A 23 5.54 -16.09 -5.30
C LEU A 23 6.53 -15.94 -6.46
N LEU A 24 6.56 -16.90 -7.38
CA LEU A 24 7.40 -16.82 -8.58
C LEU A 24 7.01 -15.64 -9.47
N LEU A 25 5.72 -15.49 -9.78
CA LEU A 25 5.20 -14.40 -10.61
C LEU A 25 5.39 -13.04 -9.93
N GLN A 26 5.22 -12.96 -8.61
CA GLN A 26 5.45 -11.74 -7.84
C GLN A 26 6.91 -11.29 -7.91
N LYS A 27 7.87 -12.22 -7.90
CA LYS A 27 9.30 -11.89 -8.07
C LYS A 27 9.55 -11.25 -9.45
N GLN A 28 9.06 -11.89 -10.51
CA GLN A 28 9.20 -11.36 -11.88
C GLN A 28 8.50 -10.00 -12.03
N LEU A 29 7.31 -9.86 -11.46
CA LEU A 29 6.56 -8.61 -11.45
C LEU A 29 7.32 -7.50 -10.71
N LYS A 30 7.97 -7.82 -9.58
CA LYS A 30 8.78 -6.86 -8.83
C LYS A 30 9.94 -6.33 -9.67
N GLU A 31 10.68 -7.22 -10.33
CA GLU A 31 11.80 -6.83 -11.20
C GLU A 31 11.36 -5.90 -12.34
N LEU A 32 10.21 -6.20 -12.98
CA LEU A 32 9.64 -5.35 -14.03
C LEU A 32 9.17 -4.00 -13.47
N LYS A 33 8.54 -3.98 -12.29
CA LYS A 33 8.11 -2.74 -11.63
C LYS A 33 9.30 -1.85 -11.28
N ASP A 34 10.39 -2.42 -10.79
CA ASP A 34 11.60 -1.68 -10.42
C ASP A 34 12.28 -1.08 -11.67
N LYS A 35 12.42 -1.87 -12.74
CA LYS A 35 12.93 -1.37 -14.03
C LYS A 35 12.05 -0.24 -14.58
N LYS A 36 10.73 -0.42 -14.56
CA LYS A 36 9.77 0.60 -15.00
C LYS A 36 9.90 1.87 -14.15
N LYS A 37 9.96 1.75 -12.82
CA LYS A 37 10.11 2.90 -11.90
C LYS A 37 11.37 3.70 -12.19
N ASN A 38 12.49 3.03 -12.45
CA ASN A 38 13.76 3.67 -12.78
C ASN A 38 13.63 4.49 -14.08
N ILE A 39 13.11 3.87 -15.15
CA ILE A 39 12.88 4.55 -16.44
C ILE A 39 11.89 5.70 -16.27
N SER A 40 10.77 5.49 -15.57
CA SER A 40 9.78 6.54 -15.31
C SER A 40 10.38 7.74 -14.57
N SER A 41 11.30 7.52 -13.63
CA SER A 41 11.97 8.61 -12.90
C SER A 41 12.86 9.45 -13.83
N ILE A 42 13.53 8.80 -14.78
CA ILE A 42 14.33 9.48 -15.81
C ILE A 42 13.41 10.28 -16.74
N LEU A 43 12.34 9.66 -17.24
CA LEU A 43 11.39 10.31 -18.14
C LEU A 43 10.69 11.51 -17.49
N ILE A 44 10.27 11.40 -16.22
CA ILE A 44 9.67 12.51 -15.47
C ILE A 44 10.63 13.70 -15.42
N LYS A 45 11.92 13.46 -15.10
CA LYS A 45 12.92 14.54 -15.05
C LYS A 45 13.12 15.19 -16.42
N ILE A 46 13.24 14.39 -17.48
CA ILE A 46 13.40 14.91 -18.85
C ILE A 46 12.17 15.72 -19.27
N MET A 47 10.97 15.20 -19.04
CA MET A 47 9.72 15.86 -19.42
C MET A 47 9.51 17.15 -18.61
N GLU A 48 9.88 17.17 -17.33
CA GLU A 48 9.77 18.35 -16.48
C GLU A 48 10.82 19.42 -16.83
N SER A 49 12.09 19.04 -17.03
CA SER A 49 13.17 19.97 -17.40
C SER A 49 13.00 20.60 -18.78
N ASN A 50 12.33 19.91 -19.70
CA ASN A 50 12.11 20.38 -21.06
C ASN A 50 10.67 20.85 -21.31
N GLU A 51 9.84 20.94 -20.25
CA GLU A 51 8.44 21.38 -20.35
C GLU A 51 7.61 20.58 -21.38
N ILE A 52 7.88 19.27 -21.49
CA ILE A 52 7.21 18.36 -22.42
C ILE A 52 6.01 17.72 -21.72
N ASP A 53 4.79 18.14 -22.09
CA ASP A 53 3.57 17.58 -21.51
C ASP A 53 3.09 16.28 -22.18
N ARG A 54 3.43 16.07 -23.47
CA ARG A 54 2.93 14.96 -24.28
C ARG A 54 3.95 14.45 -25.29
N VAL A 55 3.98 13.13 -25.48
CA VAL A 55 4.78 12.45 -26.51
C VAL A 55 3.89 11.43 -27.23
N ASP A 56 3.84 11.49 -28.55
CA ASP A 56 3.13 10.49 -29.36
C ASP A 56 3.98 9.21 -29.47
N ILE A 57 3.33 8.05 -29.31
CA ILE A 57 3.94 6.72 -29.39
C ILE A 57 3.08 5.83 -30.30
N ASN A 58 3.63 4.72 -30.81
CA ASN A 58 2.96 3.85 -31.80
C ASN A 58 1.51 3.51 -31.45
N ASN A 59 1.19 3.27 -30.17
CA ASN A 59 -0.15 2.91 -29.70
C ASN A 59 -0.77 3.96 -28.75
N GLY A 60 -0.46 5.25 -28.89
CA GLY A 60 -1.14 6.29 -28.14
C GLY A 60 -0.26 7.49 -27.80
N LYS A 61 -0.48 8.07 -26.62
CA LYS A 61 0.27 9.23 -26.14
C LYS A 61 0.74 9.00 -24.71
N LEU A 62 1.99 9.32 -24.44
CA LEU A 62 2.52 9.45 -23.08
C LEU A 62 2.24 10.87 -22.60
N LEU A 63 1.55 11.01 -21.47
CA LEU A 63 1.21 12.30 -20.88
C LEU A 63 1.93 12.47 -19.54
N TYR A 64 2.57 13.61 -19.37
CA TYR A 64 3.02 14.04 -18.06
C TYR A 64 1.83 14.63 -17.29
N LYS A 65 1.55 14.11 -16.09
CA LYS A 65 0.47 14.61 -15.23
C LYS A 65 0.95 14.65 -13.79
N LYS A 66 0.77 15.79 -13.13
CA LYS A 66 0.93 15.94 -11.67
C LYS A 66 -0.43 15.92 -11.00
N THR A 67 -0.65 14.98 -10.09
CA THR A 67 -1.84 14.95 -9.24
C THR A 67 -1.47 15.40 -7.84
N LYS A 68 -2.24 16.31 -7.26
CA LYS A 68 -2.12 16.69 -5.84
C LYS A 68 -3.22 15.99 -5.05
N VAL A 69 -2.83 15.21 -4.05
CA VAL A 69 -3.76 14.56 -3.11
C VAL A 69 -3.40 15.01 -1.69
N LYS A 70 -4.40 15.12 -0.81
CA LYS A 70 -4.14 15.38 0.62
C LYS A 70 -3.37 14.19 1.20
N ALA A 71 -2.38 14.48 2.03
CA ALA A 71 -1.64 13.44 2.75
C ALA A 71 -2.58 12.68 3.71
N PRO A 72 -2.34 11.39 3.95
CA PRO A 72 -3.08 10.65 4.97
C PRO A 72 -2.83 11.25 6.36
N ILE A 73 -3.84 11.18 7.23
CA ILE A 73 -3.73 11.63 8.62
C ILE A 73 -3.11 10.50 9.45
N ASN A 74 -1.89 10.70 9.91
CA ASN A 74 -1.22 9.83 10.89
C ASN A 74 -1.39 10.40 12.32
N LYS A 75 -0.93 9.65 13.34
CA LYS A 75 -1.06 10.05 14.75
C LYS A 75 -0.41 11.41 15.01
N ASP A 76 0.84 11.59 14.57
CA ASP A 76 1.60 12.81 14.84
C ASP A 76 0.97 14.04 14.20
N TYR A 77 0.49 13.90 12.95
CA TYR A 77 -0.23 14.95 12.25
C TYR A 77 -1.57 15.25 12.91
N LEU A 78 -2.32 14.23 13.35
CA LEU A 78 -3.58 14.43 14.06
C LEU A 78 -3.36 15.19 15.37
N LEU A 79 -2.41 14.76 16.20
CA LEU A 79 -2.10 15.41 17.47
C LEU A 79 -1.66 16.86 17.25
N LYS A 80 -0.72 17.09 16.32
CA LYS A 80 -0.30 18.43 15.95
C LYS A 80 -1.48 19.31 15.54
N MET A 81 -2.39 18.79 14.70
CA MET A 81 -3.55 19.57 14.27
C MET A 81 -4.53 19.85 15.41
N LEU A 82 -4.67 18.95 16.38
CA LEU A 82 -5.47 19.18 17.58
C LEU A 82 -4.82 20.25 18.47
N ASP A 83 -3.52 20.17 18.72
CA ASP A 83 -2.75 21.19 19.45
C ASP A 83 -2.85 22.57 18.79
N ASP A 84 -2.65 22.62 17.47
CA ASP A 84 -2.74 23.85 16.68
C ASP A 84 -4.17 24.43 16.72
N TYR A 85 -5.21 23.59 16.72
CA TYR A 85 -6.62 24.01 16.76
C TYR A 85 -7.06 24.49 18.15
N PHE A 86 -6.59 23.84 19.22
CA PHE A 86 -6.92 24.17 20.60
C PHE A 86 -5.89 25.06 21.29
N LYS A 87 -4.92 25.63 20.58
CA LYS A 87 -3.86 26.50 21.13
C LYS A 87 -4.33 27.62 22.05
N ASP A 88 -5.53 28.18 21.78
CA ASP A 88 -6.13 29.29 22.55
C ASP A 88 -7.07 28.78 23.66
N ASN A 89 -7.26 27.46 23.77
CA ASN A 89 -8.12 26.77 24.73
C ASN A 89 -7.28 25.75 25.51
N GLN A 90 -6.36 26.23 26.34
CA GLN A 90 -5.38 25.40 27.07
C GLN A 90 -6.01 24.37 28.03
N GLU A 91 -7.30 24.50 28.34
CA GLU A 91 -8.04 23.53 29.15
C GLU A 91 -8.36 22.24 28.38
N VAL A 92 -8.27 22.25 27.05
CA VAL A 92 -8.56 21.08 26.20
C VAL A 92 -7.32 20.21 26.07
N ASP A 93 -7.40 18.99 26.57
CA ASP A 93 -6.33 17.99 26.42
C ASP A 93 -6.40 17.30 25.04
N SER A 94 -5.66 17.87 24.08
CA SER A 94 -5.49 17.30 22.73
C SER A 94 -4.93 15.88 22.72
N ASN A 95 -4.07 15.52 23.69
CA ASN A 95 -3.53 14.16 23.79
C ASN A 95 -4.64 13.18 24.12
N HIS A 96 -5.46 13.52 25.12
CA HIS A 96 -6.60 12.69 25.50
C HIS A 96 -7.58 12.48 24.35
N ILE A 97 -7.89 13.54 23.58
CA ILE A 97 -8.74 13.43 22.38
C ILE A 97 -8.11 12.52 21.33
N CYS A 98 -6.81 12.70 21.06
CA CYS A 98 -6.09 11.87 20.09
C CYS A 98 -6.10 10.40 20.52
N GLU A 99 -5.88 10.10 21.80
CA GLU A 99 -5.91 8.75 22.36
C GLU A 99 -7.31 8.15 22.25
N PHE A 100 -8.34 8.87 22.69
CA PHE A 100 -9.73 8.43 22.59
C PHE A 100 -10.11 8.07 21.14
N LEU A 101 -9.74 8.91 20.17
CA LEU A 101 -9.99 8.64 18.75
C LEU A 101 -9.27 7.41 18.21
N LEU A 102 -8.09 7.09 18.75
CA LEU A 102 -7.30 5.92 18.33
C LEU A 102 -7.82 4.64 18.98
N GLU A 103 -8.18 4.67 20.27
CA GLU A 103 -8.71 3.53 21.01
C GLU A 103 -10.08 3.09 20.51
N ASN A 104 -10.95 4.04 20.15
CA ASN A 104 -12.28 3.74 19.64
C ASN A 104 -12.31 3.38 18.14
N ARG A 105 -11.14 3.23 17.49
CA ARG A 105 -11.11 2.74 16.09
C ARG A 105 -11.56 1.29 16.06
N PRO A 106 -12.48 0.93 15.14
CA PRO A 106 -12.94 -0.45 15.02
C PRO A 106 -11.78 -1.36 14.62
N ILE A 107 -11.55 -2.37 15.45
CA ILE A 107 -10.60 -3.43 15.15
C ILE A 107 -11.22 -4.31 14.06
N LYS A 108 -10.47 -4.54 12.98
CA LYS A 108 -10.84 -5.49 11.92
C LYS A 108 -9.93 -6.71 11.98
N GLU A 109 -10.50 -7.85 12.35
CA GLU A 109 -9.80 -9.12 12.30
C GLU A 109 -9.82 -9.69 10.88
N ASN A 110 -8.66 -10.17 10.41
CA ASN A 110 -8.53 -10.84 9.12
C ASN A 110 -7.78 -12.16 9.34
N SER A 111 -8.37 -13.27 8.91
CA SER A 111 -7.71 -14.58 8.93
C SER A 111 -6.91 -14.80 7.65
N VAL A 112 -5.65 -15.18 7.78
CA VAL A 112 -4.76 -15.46 6.64
C VAL A 112 -4.03 -16.78 6.83
N LEU A 113 -3.80 -17.50 5.74
CA LEU A 113 -2.95 -18.69 5.72
C LEU A 113 -1.50 -18.29 5.43
N VAL A 114 -0.55 -18.78 6.24
CA VAL A 114 0.88 -18.45 6.12
C VAL A 114 1.71 -19.73 6.16
N ILE A 115 2.65 -19.88 5.23
CA ILE A 115 3.66 -20.94 5.26
C ILE A 115 4.82 -20.49 6.14
N LYS A 116 5.07 -21.19 7.26
CA LYS A 116 6.27 -20.98 8.08
C LYS A 116 7.34 -21.98 7.65
N GLN A 117 8.42 -21.50 7.06
CA GLN A 117 9.58 -22.34 6.74
C GLN A 117 10.39 -22.58 8.01
N ASN A 118 10.75 -23.84 8.28
CA ASN A 118 11.74 -24.15 9.30
C ASN A 118 13.11 -23.76 8.74
N LYS A 119 13.79 -22.83 9.43
CA LYS A 119 15.20 -22.52 9.15
C LYS A 119 16.09 -23.63 9.69
#